data_AF-A0A533YT41-F1
#
_entry.id   AF-A0A533YT41-F1
#
_cell.length_a   1.000
_cell.length_b   1.000
_cell.length_c   1.000
_cell.angle_alpha   90.00
_cell.angle_beta   90.00
_cell.angle_gamma   90.00
#
_symmetry.space_group_name_H-M   'P 1'
#
loop_
_entity.id
_entity.type
_entity.pdbx_description
1 polymer ?
#
loop_
_entity_poly.entity_id
_entity_poly.type
_entity_poly.pdbx_seq_one_letter_code
_entity_poly.pdbx_strand_id
1 'polypeptide(L)'
;MARALKPCPASPNCVSSLAQEHAAHRVPPLAWTGDLAQAKTMLRSAVLAAGDATFVVEEEAYWHVEFRSRVFRFVDDVEFLFGPAGRQIHVRSASRVGYSDFGANRRRIEKIRALFR
;
A
#
# COMPACT_ATOMS: atom_id res chain seq x y z
N MET A 1 -15.48 -3.71 -14.09
CA MET A 1 -15.76 -3.17 -12.74
C MET A 1 -14.54 -2.40 -12.29
N ALA A 2 -14.66 -1.12 -11.95
CA ALA A 2 -13.52 -0.36 -11.43
C ALA A 2 -13.13 -0.90 -10.05
N ARG A 3 -11.87 -1.30 -9.85
CA ARG A 3 -11.37 -1.66 -8.53
C ARG A 3 -11.22 -0.42 -7.67
N ALA A 4 -11.56 -0.53 -6.39
CA ALA A 4 -11.38 0.50 -5.38
C ALA A 4 -10.64 -0.09 -4.17
N LEU A 5 -9.91 0.75 -3.44
CA LEU A 5 -9.31 0.33 -2.18
C LEU A 5 -10.43 0.01 -1.18
N LYS A 6 -10.33 -1.15 -0.53
CA LYS A 6 -11.27 -1.52 0.53
C LYS A 6 -11.17 -0.52 1.70
N PRO A 7 -12.24 -0.26 2.44
CA PRO A 7 -12.14 0.51 3.68
C PRO A 7 -11.24 -0.23 4.69
N CYS A 8 -10.59 0.52 5.58
CA CYS A 8 -9.95 -0.10 6.74
C CYS A 8 -11.04 -0.57 7.72
N PRO A 9 -10.90 -1.77 8.31
CA PRO A 9 -11.73 -2.17 9.44
C PRO A 9 -11.47 -1.25 10.66
N ALA A 10 -12.25 -1.42 11.73
CA ALA A 10 -12.06 -0.68 12.98
C ALA A 10 -10.77 -1.05 13.73
N SER A 11 -10.16 -2.20 13.42
CA SER A 11 -8.92 -2.66 14.05
C SER A 11 -7.70 -1.84 13.60
N PRO A 12 -6.71 -1.61 14.49
CA PRO A 12 -5.58 -0.72 14.24
C PRO A 12 -4.56 -1.24 13.20
N ASN A 13 -4.70 -2.50 12.77
CA ASN A 13 -3.82 -3.17 11.82
C ASN A 13 -4.12 -2.84 10.35
N CYS A 14 -4.61 -1.63 10.07
CA CYS A 14 -4.85 -1.15 8.71
C CYS A 14 -4.51 0.32 8.57
N VAL A 15 -3.88 0.67 7.45
CA VAL A 15 -3.73 2.06 7.02
C VAL A 15 -4.17 2.24 5.58
N SER A 16 -4.72 3.40 5.26
CA SER A 16 -5.17 3.77 3.92
C SER A 16 -5.07 5.28 3.68
N SER A 17 -4.75 5.67 2.45
CA SER A 17 -4.80 7.06 2.02
C SER A 17 -6.20 7.61 1.81
N LEU A 18 -7.20 6.72 1.74
CA LEU A 18 -8.61 7.09 1.64
C LEU A 18 -9.34 6.96 2.98
N ALA A 19 -8.63 6.72 4.10
CA ALA A 19 -9.24 6.66 5.42
C ALA A 19 -9.80 8.03 5.84
N GLN A 20 -11.11 8.10 6.08
CA GLN A 20 -11.82 9.30 6.53
C GLN A 20 -12.21 9.23 8.01
N GLU A 21 -12.73 8.09 8.45
CA GLU A 21 -13.29 7.88 9.80
C GLU A 21 -12.27 7.97 10.93
N HIS A 22 -11.09 7.35 10.76
CA HIS A 22 -10.08 7.25 11.82
C HIS A 22 -8.73 7.80 11.36
N ALA A 23 -8.29 8.90 11.97
CA ALA A 23 -7.00 9.53 11.69
C ALA A 23 -5.81 8.55 11.86
N ALA A 24 -5.92 7.62 12.82
CA ALA A 24 -4.91 6.58 13.06
C ALA A 24 -4.73 5.61 11.89
N HIS A 25 -5.72 5.47 10.99
CA HIS A 25 -5.60 4.67 9.76
C HIS A 25 -5.07 5.50 8.59
N ARG A 26 -5.01 6.83 8.68
CA ARG A 26 -4.63 7.66 7.55
C ARG A 26 -3.13 7.64 7.28
N VAL A 27 -2.75 7.40 6.03
CA VAL A 27 -1.39 7.62 5.49
C VAL A 27 -1.51 8.49 4.24
N PRO A 28 -0.55 9.38 3.92
CA PRO A 28 -0.63 10.13 2.68
C PRO A 28 -0.50 9.23 1.43
N PRO A 29 -1.09 9.62 0.28
CA PRO A 29 -0.84 8.94 -0.99
C PRO A 29 0.60 9.16 -1.45
N LEU A 30 1.05 8.36 -2.43
CA LEU A 30 2.33 8.58 -3.11
C LEU A 30 2.10 9.52 -4.30
N ALA A 31 2.78 10.64 -4.35
CA ALA A 31 2.74 11.53 -5.50
C ALA A 31 3.85 11.18 -6.49
N TRP A 32 3.57 11.26 -7.79
CA TRP A 32 4.61 11.13 -8.82
C TRP A 32 4.64 12.35 -9.73
N THR A 33 5.76 12.53 -10.42
CA THR A 33 5.93 13.54 -11.46
C THR A 33 6.38 12.87 -12.74
N GLY A 34 6.06 13.47 -13.89
CA GLY A 34 6.44 12.93 -15.19
C GLY A 34 5.56 11.75 -15.62
N ASP A 35 6.19 10.70 -16.14
CA ASP A 35 5.55 9.57 -16.80
C ASP A 35 5.04 8.50 -15.81
N LEU A 36 3.85 7.97 -16.06
CA LEU A 36 3.22 6.96 -15.20
C LEU A 36 3.93 5.60 -15.28
N ALA A 37 4.47 5.21 -16.45
CA ALA A 37 5.17 3.95 -16.58
C ALA A 37 6.49 3.96 -15.79
N GLN A 38 7.22 5.08 -15.82
CA GLN A 38 8.39 5.30 -14.96
C GLN A 38 8.02 5.25 -13.47
N ALA A 39 6.96 5.95 -13.07
CA ALA A 39 6.47 5.92 -11.70
C ALA A 39 6.10 4.49 -11.24
N LYS A 40 5.46 3.70 -12.11
CA LYS A 40 5.17 2.28 -11.82
C LYS A 40 6.44 1.47 -11.65
N THR A 41 7.43 1.60 -12.54
CA THR A 41 8.72 0.89 -12.41
C THR A 41 9.42 1.25 -11.10
N MET A 42 9.46 2.53 -10.74
CA MET A 42 10.05 3.00 -9.48
C MET A 42 9.30 2.46 -8.26
N LEU A 43 7.97 2.49 -8.30
CA LEU A 43 7.13 1.94 -7.23
C LEU A 43 7.37 0.44 -7.07
N ARG A 44 7.46 -0.31 -8.17
CA ARG A 44 7.75 -1.76 -8.13
C ARG A 44 9.07 -2.03 -7.41
N SER A 45 10.12 -1.30 -7.78
CA SER A 45 11.43 -1.41 -7.14
C SER A 45 11.38 -1.06 -5.64
N ALA A 46 10.66 0.01 -5.29
CA ALA A 46 10.48 0.42 -3.90
C ALA A 46 9.73 -0.64 -3.07
N VAL A 47 8.70 -1.26 -3.63
CA VAL A 47 7.93 -2.36 -3.01
C VAL A 47 8.82 -3.57 -2.74
N LEU A 48 9.59 -4.02 -3.72
CA LEU A 48 10.51 -5.16 -3.57
C LEU A 48 11.64 -4.87 -2.56
N ALA A 49 12.15 -3.64 -2.51
CA ALA A 49 13.14 -3.22 -1.52
C ALA A 49 12.55 -3.03 -0.11
N ALA A 50 11.23 -2.86 0.01
CA ALA A 50 10.57 -2.68 1.29
C ALA A 50 10.51 -3.98 2.11
N GLY A 51 10.47 -5.15 1.48
CA GLY A 51 10.40 -6.44 2.17
C GLY A 51 10.14 -7.63 1.24
N ASP A 52 9.78 -8.77 1.83
CA ASP A 52 9.37 -9.96 1.09
C ASP A 52 7.97 -9.74 0.51
N ALA A 53 7.91 -9.40 -0.77
CA ALA A 53 6.72 -8.90 -1.46
C ALA A 53 6.43 -9.72 -2.73
N THR A 54 5.16 -10.11 -2.90
CA THR A 54 4.67 -10.84 -4.08
C THR A 54 3.55 -10.07 -4.74
N PHE A 55 3.70 -9.74 -6.02
CA PHE A 55 2.65 -9.10 -6.80
C PHE A 55 1.65 -10.16 -7.25
N VAL A 56 0.43 -10.10 -6.69
CA VAL A 56 -0.64 -11.07 -6.98
C VAL A 56 -1.60 -10.56 -8.05
N VAL A 57 -1.74 -9.24 -8.18
CA VAL A 57 -2.48 -8.60 -9.26
C VAL A 57 -1.71 -7.39 -9.75
N GLU A 58 -1.54 -7.29 -11.07
CA GLU A 58 -0.90 -6.16 -11.74
C GLU A 58 -1.74 -5.68 -12.92
N GLU A 59 -2.78 -4.89 -12.62
CA GLU A 59 -3.61 -4.24 -13.63
C GLU A 59 -3.12 -2.81 -13.88
N GLU A 60 -3.61 -2.19 -14.95
CA GLU A 60 -3.19 -0.84 -15.32
C GLU A 60 -3.53 0.20 -14.24
N ALA A 61 -4.72 0.14 -13.65
CA ALA A 61 -5.16 1.10 -12.64
C ALA A 61 -5.00 0.60 -11.20
N TYR A 62 -4.58 -0.66 -10.99
CA TYR A 62 -4.59 -1.26 -9.67
C TYR A 62 -3.58 -2.39 -9.51
N TRP A 63 -2.83 -2.37 -8.41
CA TRP A 63 -1.97 -3.47 -7.99
C TRP A 63 -2.38 -4.01 -6.62
N HIS A 64 -2.25 -5.32 -6.45
CA HIS A 64 -2.33 -6.00 -5.16
C HIS A 64 -1.04 -6.77 -4.94
N VAL A 65 -0.42 -6.51 -3.80
CA VAL A 65 0.85 -7.07 -3.36
C VAL A 65 0.67 -7.69 -1.98
N GLU A 66 1.17 -8.90 -1.80
CA GLU A 66 1.24 -9.56 -0.50
C GLU A 66 2.62 -9.38 0.11
N PHE A 67 2.69 -8.94 1.36
CA PHE A 67 3.92 -8.89 2.15
C PHE A 67 3.93 -9.97 3.21
N ARG A 68 5.02 -10.70 3.33
CA ARG A 68 5.20 -11.73 4.36
C ARG A 68 6.18 -11.31 5.44
N SER A 69 5.78 -11.41 6.70
CA SER A 69 6.69 -11.18 7.82
C SER A 69 7.64 -12.36 8.02
N ARG A 70 8.93 -12.09 8.28
CA ARG A 70 9.96 -13.14 8.36
C ARG A 70 9.84 -14.04 9.59
N VAL A 71 9.42 -13.49 10.73
CA VAL A 71 9.40 -14.21 12.02
C VAL A 71 8.12 -15.02 12.21
N PHE A 72 6.96 -14.37 12.06
CA PHE A 72 5.66 -15.00 12.34
C PHE A 72 4.88 -15.40 11.07
N ARG A 73 5.45 -15.15 9.88
CA ARG A 73 4.85 -15.51 8.58
C ARG A 73 3.45 -14.91 8.32
N PHE A 74 3.05 -13.90 9.08
CA PHE A 74 1.84 -13.12 8.80
C PHE A 74 1.90 -12.51 7.40
N VAL A 75 0.74 -12.48 6.76
CA VAL A 75 0.54 -11.92 5.44
C VAL A 75 -0.26 -10.63 5.57
N ASP A 76 0.28 -9.58 4.97
CA ASP A 76 -0.36 -8.29 4.85
C ASP A 76 -0.66 -8.00 3.37
N ASP A 77 -1.87 -7.54 3.10
CA ASP A 77 -2.30 -7.10 1.78
C ASP A 77 -1.98 -5.61 1.61
N VAL A 78 -1.19 -5.29 0.59
CA VAL A 78 -0.90 -3.92 0.15
C VAL A 78 -1.52 -3.70 -1.23
N GLU A 79 -2.40 -2.71 -1.33
CA GLU A 79 -3.11 -2.37 -2.55
C GLU A 79 -2.72 -0.97 -3.00
N PHE A 80 -2.46 -0.80 -4.29
CA PHE A 80 -2.17 0.48 -4.91
C PHE A 80 -3.22 0.77 -5.98
N LEU A 81 -3.80 1.97 -5.94
CA LEU A 81 -4.75 2.46 -6.92
C LEU A 81 -4.16 3.68 -7.62
N PHE A 82 -3.94 3.56 -8.93
CA PHE A 82 -3.37 4.61 -9.76
C PHE A 82 -4.51 5.52 -10.23
N GLY A 83 -4.68 6.65 -9.54
CA GLY A 83 -5.75 7.60 -9.85
C GLY A 83 -5.47 8.39 -11.14
N PRO A 84 -6.45 8.56 -12.04
CA PRO A 84 -6.28 9.41 -13.22
C PRO A 84 -6.23 10.91 -12.85
N ALA A 85 -6.79 11.30 -11.71
CA ALA A 85 -6.79 12.67 -11.22
C ALA A 85 -5.67 12.88 -10.19
N GLY A 86 -4.76 13.82 -10.47
CA GLY A 86 -3.87 14.40 -9.45
C GLY A 86 -2.47 13.80 -9.31
N ARG A 87 -2.01 12.93 -10.22
CA ARG A 87 -0.69 12.26 -10.15
C ARG A 87 -0.41 11.67 -8.76
N GLN A 88 -1.41 10.98 -8.20
CA GLN A 88 -1.37 10.36 -6.88
C GLN A 88 -1.74 8.88 -6.94
N ILE A 89 -0.95 8.05 -6.26
CA ILE A 89 -1.17 6.62 -6.07
C ILE A 89 -1.76 6.48 -4.67
N HIS A 90 -3.05 6.13 -4.62
CA HIS A 90 -3.69 5.80 -3.36
C HIS A 90 -3.23 4.43 -2.92
N VAL A 91 -3.09 4.26 -1.60
CA VAL A 91 -2.54 3.03 -1.02
C VAL A 91 -3.35 2.58 0.18
N ARG A 92 -3.44 1.25 0.35
CA ARG A 92 -3.92 0.58 1.56
C ARG A 92 -2.94 -0.52 1.95
N SER A 93 -2.67 -0.68 3.25
CA SER A 93 -1.92 -1.81 3.80
C SER A 93 -2.66 -2.36 5.00
N ALA A 94 -3.00 -3.65 4.99
CA ALA A 94 -3.79 -4.28 6.05
C ALA A 94 -3.35 -5.72 6.31
N SER A 95 -3.33 -6.10 7.59
CA SER A 95 -3.06 -7.49 7.97
C SER A 95 -4.29 -8.38 7.78
N ARG A 96 -4.09 -9.62 7.31
CA ARG A 96 -5.19 -10.59 7.15
C ARG A 96 -5.74 -11.12 8.48
N VAL A 97 -4.87 -11.23 9.47
CA VAL A 97 -5.15 -11.81 10.78
C VAL A 97 -4.49 -11.02 11.89
N GLY A 98 -4.96 -11.20 13.11
CA GLY A 98 -4.48 -10.47 14.30
C GLY A 98 -5.20 -9.13 14.50
N TYR A 99 -5.13 -8.60 15.71
CA TYR A 99 -5.77 -7.32 16.07
C TYR A 99 -4.83 -6.13 15.88
N SER A 100 -3.55 -6.30 16.20
CA SER A 100 -2.51 -5.28 16.09
C SER A 100 -1.34 -5.82 15.28
N ASP A 101 -0.77 -4.95 14.45
CA ASP A 101 0.45 -5.18 13.68
C ASP A 101 1.65 -4.40 14.29
N PHE A 102 1.46 -3.81 15.48
CA PHE A 102 2.40 -2.88 16.11
C PHE A 102 2.86 -1.74 15.18
N GLY A 103 2.01 -1.32 14.24
CA GLY A 103 2.31 -0.29 13.24
C GLY A 103 3.15 -0.78 12.04
N ALA A 104 3.27 -2.09 11.82
CA ALA A 104 4.03 -2.64 10.70
C ALA A 104 3.51 -2.14 9.33
N ASN A 105 2.20 -2.08 9.13
CA ASN A 105 1.59 -1.59 7.90
C ASN A 105 1.94 -0.13 7.64
N ARG A 106 1.84 0.74 8.66
CA ARG A 106 2.27 2.13 8.55
C ARG A 106 3.74 2.26 8.21
N ARG A 107 4.63 1.59 8.96
CA ARG A 107 6.08 1.61 8.71
C ARG A 107 6.42 1.12 7.29
N ARG A 108 5.70 0.13 6.78
CA ARG A 108 5.86 -0.37 5.42
C ARG A 108 5.54 0.70 4.39
N ILE A 109 4.39 1.36 4.51
CA ILE A 109 4.02 2.42 3.57
C ILE A 109 5.01 3.57 3.62
N GLU A 110 5.44 4.02 4.80
CA GLU A 110 6.45 5.08 4.89
C GLU A 110 7.81 4.65 4.32
N LYS A 111 8.21 3.39 4.49
CA LYS A 111 9.43 2.85 3.86
C LYS A 111 9.32 2.85 2.33
N ILE A 112 8.20 2.40 1.77
CA ILE A 112 7.95 2.43 0.32
C ILE A 112 8.01 3.87 -0.18
N ARG A 113 7.39 4.82 0.53
CA ARG A 113 7.43 6.25 0.20
C ARG A 113 8.85 6.82 0.21
N ALA A 114 9.69 6.43 1.16
CA ALA A 114 11.08 6.90 1.22
C ALA A 114 11.96 6.35 0.07
N LEU A 115 11.64 5.15 -0.42
CA LEU A 115 12.32 4.47 -1.53
C LEU A 115 11.79 4.91 -2.90
N PHE A 116 10.55 5.37 -2.97
CA PHE A 116 9.91 5.91 -4.16
C PHE A 116 10.35 7.37 -4.38
N ARG A 117 11.35 7.59 -5.24
CA ARG A 117 11.94 8.90 -5.54
C ARG A 117 12.10 9.15 -7.01
#